data_AF-A0A3A0EY06-F1
#
_entry.id   AF-A0A3A0EY06-F1
#
_cell.length_a   1.000
_cell.length_b   1.000
_cell.length_c   1.000
_cell.angle_alpha   90.00
_cell.angle_beta   90.00
_cell.angle_gamma   90.00
#
_symmetry.space_group_name_H-M   'P 1'
#
loop_
_entity.id
_entity.type
_entity.pdbx_description
1 polymer ?
#
loop_
_entity_poly.entity_id
_entity_poly.type
_entity_poly.pdbx_seq_one_letter_code
_entity_poly.pdbx_strand_id
1 'polypeptide(L)' 'MTVYMCDVIGDGTDDNPFRPAIDDHLKGWSAIDGREDATQGAGSMVVFCSPTPQEAAAIAADERIEALA' A
#
# COMPACT_ATOMS: atom_id res chain seq x y z
N MET A 1 -15.17 -0.45 3.86
CA MET A 1 -13.93 0.17 3.37
C MET A 1 -13.02 0.31 4.56
N THR A 2 -11.85 -0.31 4.47
CA THR A 2 -10.83 -0.34 5.52
C THR A 2 -9.69 0.58 5.10
N VAL A 3 -9.02 1.17 6.08
CA VAL A 3 -7.88 2.06 5.86
C VAL A 3 -6.61 1.33 6.31
N TYR A 4 -5.56 1.43 5.52
CA TYR A 4 -4.25 0.84 5.81
C TYR A 4 -3.15 1.89 5.68
N MET A 5 -2.12 1.82 6.51
CA MET A 5 -0.82 2.43 6.24
C MET A 5 0.05 1.37 5.57
N CYS A 6 0.62 1.68 4.41
CA CYS A 6 1.45 0.75 3.67
C CYS A 6 2.81 1.37 3.37
N ASP A 7 3.89 0.60 3.47
CA ASP A 7 5.17 1.02 2.93
C ASP A 7 5.09 1.26 1.43
N VAL A 8 5.89 2.20 0.94
CA VAL A 8 6.06 2.41 -0.50
C VAL A 8 7.00 1.34 -1.05
N ILE A 9 6.57 0.69 -2.12
CA ILE A 9 7.38 -0.24 -2.90
C ILE A 9 7.55 0.28 -4.33
N GLY A 10 8.50 -0.31 -5.05
CA GLY A 10 8.91 0.14 -6.38
C GLY A 10 10.09 1.11 -6.32
N ASP A 11 10.70 1.38 -7.47
CA ASP A 11 11.86 2.27 -7.62
C ASP A 11 11.53 3.59 -8.34
N GLY A 12 10.28 3.75 -8.78
CA GLY A 12 9.81 4.98 -9.42
C GLY A 12 10.10 5.04 -10.92
N THR A 13 10.65 3.99 -11.52
CA THR A 13 10.77 3.87 -12.97
C THR A 13 9.41 3.56 -13.62
N ASP A 14 9.32 3.76 -14.94
CA ASP A 14 8.10 3.44 -15.69
C ASP A 14 7.71 1.95 -15.59
N ASP A 15 8.71 1.06 -15.52
CA ASP A 15 8.51 -0.38 -15.39
C ASP A 15 8.19 -0.81 -13.95
N ASN A 16 8.56 0.00 -12.95
CA ASN A 16 8.38 -0.31 -11.53
C ASN A 16 8.00 0.95 -10.72
N PRO A 17 6.81 1.52 -10.99
CA PRO A 17 6.39 2.77 -10.37
C PRO A 17 6.19 2.60 -8.87
N PHE A 18 6.31 3.72 -8.15
CA PHE A 18 5.99 3.78 -6.73
C PHE A 18 4.51 3.44 -6.50
N ARG A 19 4.27 2.53 -5.57
CA ARG A 19 2.94 2.02 -5.22
C ARG A 19 2.95 1.53 -3.77
N PRO A 20 1.78 1.42 -3.11
CA PRO A 20 1.72 0.86 -1.76
C PRO A 20 1.99 -0.65 -1.78
N ALA A 21 2.57 -1.19 -0.70
CA ALA A 21 2.84 -2.62 -0.54
C ALA A 21 1.59 -3.51 -0.71
N ILE A 22 0.41 -2.99 -0.41
CA ILE A 22 -0.88 -3.69 -0.61
C ILE A 22 -1.17 -4.04 -2.07
N ASP A 23 -0.49 -3.39 -3.02
CA ASP A 23 -0.56 -3.70 -4.45
C ASP A 23 -0.12 -5.15 -4.77
N ASP A 24 0.73 -5.75 -3.92
CA ASP A 24 1.12 -7.16 -4.03
C ASP A 24 -0.05 -8.13 -3.74
N HIS A 25 -1.08 -7.67 -3.02
CA HIS A 25 -2.20 -8.49 -2.54
C HIS A 25 -3.54 -8.15 -3.22
N LEU A 26 -3.75 -6.89 -3.57
CA LEU A 26 -5.01 -6.37 -4.10
C LEU A 26 -4.70 -5.24 -5.09
N LYS A 27 -5.42 -5.16 -6.22
CA LYS A 27 -5.28 -4.03 -7.19
C LYS A 27 -6.37 -2.96 -7.08
N GLY A 28 -7.48 -3.27 -6.39
CA GLY A 28 -8.64 -2.39 -6.23
C GLY A 28 -8.51 -1.43 -5.05
N TRP A 29 -7.46 -0.61 -5.04
CA TRP A 29 -7.18 0.34 -3.97
C TRP A 29 -7.13 1.79 -4.45
N SER A 30 -7.39 2.71 -3.53
CA SER A 30 -7.08 4.13 -3.68
C SER A 30 -6.06 4.52 -2.62
N ALA A 31 -5.08 5.36 -2.96
CA ALA A 31 -4.04 5.75 -2.02
C ALA A 31 -3.85 7.27 -1.96
N ILE A 32 -3.43 7.75 -0.79
CA ILE A 32 -2.87 9.08 -0.58
C ILE A 32 -1.38 8.90 -0.32
N ASP A 33 -0.55 9.57 -1.10
CA ASP A 33 0.90 9.56 -0.91
C ASP A 33 1.26 10.37 0.35
N GLY A 34 1.81 9.68 1.35
CA GLY A 34 2.23 10.29 2.61
C GLY A 34 3.72 10.67 2.62
N ARG A 35 4.45 10.44 1.53
CA ARG A 35 5.86 10.80 1.40
C ARG A 35 6.02 12.32 1.34
N GLU A 36 7.04 12.84 2.02
CA GLU A 36 7.42 14.25 1.89
C GLU A 36 7.99 14.57 0.49
N ASP A 37 8.68 13.60 -0.11
CA ASP A 37 9.24 13.67 -1.45
C ASP A 37 8.74 12.48 -2.29
N ALA A 38 7.87 12.76 -3.26
CA ALA A 38 7.25 11.75 -4.11
C ALA A 38 8.25 11.04 -5.07
N THR A 39 9.51 11.50 -5.13
CA THR A 39 10.58 10.89 -5.92
C THR A 39 11.39 9.85 -5.16
N GLN A 40 11.20 9.71 -3.84
CA GLN A 40 11.96 8.78 -3.00
C GLN A 40 11.15 7.53 -2.66
N GLY A 41 11.78 6.35 -2.71
CA GLY A 41 11.11 5.08 -2.39
C GLY A 41 10.89 4.83 -0.89
N ALA A 42 11.29 5.74 -0.01
CA ALA A 42 11.10 5.61 1.43
C ALA A 42 9.84 6.37 1.89
N GLY A 43 9.12 5.79 2.85
CA GLY A 43 7.91 6.37 3.46
C GLY A 43 6.70 5.48 3.30
N SER A 44 5.52 6.05 3.50
CA SER A 44 4.27 5.29 3.55
C SER A 44 3.15 5.96 2.75
N MET A 45 2.20 5.15 2.29
CA MET A 45 0.96 5.58 1.65
C MET A 45 -0.23 5.15 2.49
N VAL A 46 -1.23 6.03 2.60
CA VAL A 46 -2.50 5.71 3.24
C VAL A 46 -3.44 5.14 2.19
N VAL A 47 -3.87 3.90 2.36
CA VAL A 47 -4.64 3.15 1.38
C VAL A 47 -6.07 2.89 1.87
N PHE A 48 -7.02 3.04 0.96
CA PHE A 48 -8.44 2.76 1.13
C PHE A 48 -8.83 1.62 0.21
N CYS A 49 -9.32 0.52 0.78
CA CYS A 49 -9.79 -0.62 -0.02
C CYS A 49 -10.87 -1.42 0.72
N SER A 50 -11.45 -2.41 0.04
CA SER A 50 -12.44 -3.32 0.63
C SER A 50 -12.07 -4.77 0.29
N PRO A 51 -11.10 -5.35 1.01
CA PRO A 51 -10.62 -6.69 0.72
C PRO A 51 -11.69 -7.73 1.06
N THR A 52 -11.70 -8.83 0.32
CA THR A 52 -12.36 -10.07 0.70
C THR A 52 -11.71 -10.66 1.97
N PRO A 53 -12.37 -11.58 2.69
CA PRO A 53 -11.76 -12.21 3.87
C PRO A 53 -10.42 -12.91 3.59
N GLN A 54 -10.25 -13.45 2.38
CA GLN A 54 -9.00 -14.11 1.97
C GLN A 54 -7.87 -13.10 1.75
N GLU A 55 -8.16 -12.00 1.05
CA GLU A 55 -7.21 -10.89 0.88
C GLU A 55 -6.86 -10.24 2.22
N ALA A 56 -7.84 -10.06 3.11
CA ALA A 56 -7.61 -9.50 4.44
C ALA A 56 -6.65 -10.37 5.29
N ALA A 57 -6.74 -11.69 5.18
CA ALA A 57 -5.81 -12.60 5.85
C ALA A 57 -4.38 -12.51 5.29
N ALA A 58 -4.23 -12.36 3.96
CA ALA A 58 -2.93 -12.16 3.33
C ALA A 58 -2.31 -10.80 3.71
N ILE A 59 -3.11 -9.74 3.68
CA ILE A 59 -2.72 -8.38 4.09
C ILE A 59 -2.26 -8.35 5.55
N ALA A 60 -3.00 -9.00 6.46
CA ALA A 60 -2.66 -9.02 7.88
C ALA A 60 -1.36 -9.80 8.21
N ALA A 61 -0.86 -10.60 7.27
CA ALA A 61 0.39 -11.34 7.42
C ALA A 61 1.62 -10.57 6.85
N ASP A 62 1.41 -9.44 6.17
CA ASP A 62 2.48 -8.64 5.57
C ASP A 62 2.89 -7.51 6.51
N GLU A 63 4.14 -7.53 6.99
CA GLU A 63 4.67 -6.55 7.94
C GLU A 63 4.78 -5.12 7.38
N ARG A 64 4.71 -4.96 6.04
CA ARG A 64 4.72 -3.67 5.36
C ARG A 64 3.36 -2.97 5.38
N ILE A 65 2.33 -3.63 5.92
CA ILE A 65 0.94 -3.15 5.88
C ILE A 65 0.34 -3.18 7.28
N GLU A 66 -0.09 -2.01 7.75
CA GLU A 66 -0.74 -1.83 9.04
C GLU A 66 -2.18 -1.37 8.85
N ALA A 67 -3.14 -2.06 9.47
CA ALA A 67 -4.53 -1.62 9.47
C ALA A 67 -4.71 -0.42 10.42
N LEU A 68 -5.30 0.67 9.92
CA LEU A 68 -5.65 1.84 10.74
C LEU A 68 -7.09 1.67 11.24
N ALA A 69 -7.25 1.75 12.57
CA ALA A 69 -8.53 1.57 13.27
C ALA A 69 -9.53 2.70 13.03
#